data_AF-B8CN68-F1
#
_entry.id   AF-B8CN68-F1
#
_cell.length_a   1.000
_cell.length_b   1.000
_cell.length_c   1.000
_cell.angle_alpha   90.00
_cell.angle_beta   90.00
_cell.angle_gamma   90.00
#
_symmetry.space_group_name_H-M   'P 1'
#
loop_
_entity.id
_entity.type
_entity.pdbx_description
1 polymer ?
#
loop_
_entity_poly.entity_id
_entity_poly.type
_entity_poly.pdbx_seq_one_letter_code
_entity_poly.pdbx_strand_id
1 'polypeptide(L)'
;MNKSVVTNLIAALAVLAGYLLALPILLTVGLFALSGAVTNWLAIHMLFEKVPGLYGSGVVPSRFEEFKEGIAHLMMKQFFTEENIERFLSQQGNAEKHIDLQPVIEKLDLSPAFDALVSTVSQSSLGGMLSMFGGTDAIEPLREPFMEKMKTSLSDISQSDQFYELLKAELEQSNVIDDMRVKIEDIVNQRLNELTPQLVKEIVQDMIKKHLGWLVVWGGIFGGLIGLAAALVQG
;
A
#
# COMPACT_ATOMS: atom_id res chain seq x y z
N MET A 1 1.22 -1.73 -31.81
CA MET A 1 0.37 -2.62 -32.63
C MET A 1 0.10 -3.89 -31.84
N ASN A 2 -1.16 -4.30 -31.68
CA ASN A 2 -1.49 -5.47 -30.84
C ASN A 2 -1.02 -6.75 -31.54
N LYS A 3 -0.02 -7.44 -30.99
CA LYS A 3 0.64 -8.62 -31.60
C LYS A 3 -0.38 -9.70 -31.98
N SER A 4 -1.40 -9.89 -31.14
CA SER A 4 -2.49 -10.85 -31.37
C SER A 4 -3.28 -10.57 -32.65
N VAL A 5 -3.54 -9.28 -32.96
CA VAL A 5 -4.31 -8.90 -34.16
C VAL A 5 -3.51 -9.21 -35.42
N VAL A 6 -2.21 -8.94 -35.40
CA VAL A 6 -1.31 -9.20 -36.53
C VAL A 6 -1.22 -10.70 -36.81
N THR A 7 -1.03 -11.53 -35.78
CA THR A 7 -0.96 -12.99 -35.94
C THR A 7 -2.26 -13.57 -36.49
N ASN A 8 -3.41 -13.17 -35.95
CA ASN A 8 -4.71 -13.63 -36.44
C ASN A 8 -4.94 -13.23 -37.90
N LEU A 9 -4.54 -12.01 -38.27
CA LEU A 9 -4.67 -11.50 -39.64
C LEU A 9 -3.76 -12.26 -40.62
N ILE A 10 -2.51 -12.52 -40.24
CA ILE A 10 -1.58 -13.32 -41.06
C ILE A 10 -2.11 -14.75 -41.24
N ALA A 11 -2.59 -15.39 -40.17
CA ALA A 11 -3.16 -16.74 -40.26
C ALA A 11 -4.42 -16.78 -41.14
N ALA A 12 -5.30 -15.78 -41.02
CA ALA A 12 -6.49 -15.66 -41.87
C ALA A 12 -6.12 -15.46 -43.36
N LEU A 13 -5.10 -14.64 -43.64
CA LEU A 13 -4.58 -14.47 -45.00
C LEU A 13 -3.97 -15.77 -45.55
N ALA A 14 -3.28 -16.55 -44.72
CA ALA A 14 -2.74 -17.85 -45.12
C ALA A 14 -3.86 -18.85 -45.48
N VAL A 15 -4.96 -18.88 -44.72
CA VAL A 15 -6.16 -19.67 -45.05
C VAL A 15 -6.76 -19.22 -46.39
N LEU A 16 -6.97 -17.92 -46.58
CA LEU A 16 -7.53 -17.36 -47.81
C LEU A 16 -6.65 -17.66 -49.03
N ALA A 17 -5.34 -17.48 -48.92
CA ALA A 17 -4.40 -17.78 -49.99
C ALA A 17 -4.36 -19.28 -50.31
N GLY A 18 -4.35 -20.15 -49.29
CA GLY A 18 -4.43 -21.60 -49.46
C GLY A 18 -5.69 -22.04 -50.18
N TYR A 19 -6.83 -21.41 -49.86
CA TYR A 19 -8.11 -21.69 -50.51
C TYR A 19 -8.18 -21.19 -51.96
N LEU A 20 -7.82 -19.93 -52.22
CA LEU A 20 -7.92 -19.31 -53.55
C LEU A 20 -6.92 -19.89 -54.56
N LEU A 21 -5.72 -20.23 -54.10
CA LEU A 21 -4.66 -20.79 -54.96
C LEU A 21 -4.72 -22.33 -55.01
N ALA A 22 -5.72 -22.96 -54.38
CA ALA A 22 -5.87 -24.40 -54.27
C ALA A 22 -4.59 -25.12 -53.80
N LEU A 23 -3.91 -24.56 -52.78
CA LEU A 23 -2.70 -25.11 -52.17
C LEU A 23 -3.06 -25.87 -50.89
N PRO A 24 -3.18 -27.22 -50.92
CA PRO A 24 -3.75 -27.99 -49.80
C PRO A 24 -2.89 -27.88 -48.53
N ILE A 25 -1.57 -27.89 -48.68
CA ILE A 25 -0.62 -27.76 -47.57
C ILE A 25 -0.78 -26.39 -46.90
N LEU A 26 -0.83 -25.31 -47.69
CA LEU A 26 -0.98 -23.95 -47.16
C LEU A 26 -2.34 -23.75 -46.47
N LEU A 27 -3.40 -24.36 -47.00
CA LEU A 27 -4.73 -24.33 -46.40
C LEU A 27 -4.73 -25.01 -45.02
N THR A 28 -4.16 -26.21 -44.90
CA THR A 28 -4.07 -26.93 -43.61
C THR A 28 -3.22 -26.18 -42.60
N VAL A 29 -2.05 -25.66 -43.01
CA VAL A 29 -1.19 -24.82 -42.16
C VAL A 29 -1.95 -23.58 -41.67
N GLY A 30 -2.63 -22.88 -42.58
CA GLY A 30 -3.43 -21.71 -42.26
C GLY A 30 -4.55 -22.01 -41.28
N LEU A 31 -5.30 -23.11 -41.47
CA LEU A 31 -6.44 -23.47 -40.62
C LEU A 31 -6.01 -23.78 -39.18
N PHE A 32 -4.94 -24.57 -39.02
CA PHE A 32 -4.43 -24.88 -37.69
C PHE A 32 -3.78 -23.65 -37.03
N ALA A 33 -3.03 -22.83 -37.78
CA ALA A 33 -2.47 -21.57 -37.27
C ALA A 33 -3.58 -20.60 -36.81
N LEU A 34 -4.64 -20.45 -37.60
CA LEU A 34 -5.77 -19.58 -37.27
C LEU A 34 -6.52 -20.10 -36.05
N SER A 35 -6.81 -21.40 -35.99
CA SER A 35 -7.46 -22.04 -34.84
C SER A 35 -6.65 -21.85 -33.55
N GLY A 36 -5.35 -22.08 -33.59
CA GLY A 36 -4.46 -21.88 -32.43
C GLY A 36 -4.40 -20.43 -31.96
N ALA A 37 -4.26 -19.48 -32.90
CA ALA A 37 -4.22 -18.06 -32.57
C ALA A 37 -5.56 -17.54 -32.02
N VAL A 38 -6.69 -17.91 -32.64
CA VAL A 38 -8.04 -17.51 -32.20
C VAL A 38 -8.39 -18.12 -30.84
N THR A 39 -8.11 -19.41 -30.64
CA THR A 39 -8.38 -20.09 -29.36
C THR A 39 -7.62 -19.44 -28.22
N ASN A 40 -6.33 -19.13 -28.45
CA ASN A 40 -5.56 -18.48 -27.41
C ASN A 40 -5.96 -17.01 -27.19
N TRP A 41 -6.36 -16.30 -28.24
CA TRP A 41 -6.94 -14.96 -28.08
C TRP A 41 -8.21 -15.00 -27.22
N LEU A 42 -9.09 -15.97 -27.47
CA LEU A 42 -10.29 -16.21 -26.68
C LEU A 42 -9.95 -16.56 -25.23
N ALA A 43 -8.93 -17.41 -25.01
CA ALA A 43 -8.43 -17.76 -23.69
C ALA A 43 -7.96 -16.53 -22.89
N ILE A 44 -7.26 -15.60 -23.55
CA ILE A 44 -6.85 -14.34 -22.91
C ILE A 44 -8.08 -13.48 -22.61
N HIS A 45 -9.03 -13.39 -23.53
CA HIS A 45 -10.26 -12.62 -23.32
C HIS A 45 -11.08 -13.16 -22.14
N MET A 46 -11.25 -14.48 -22.05
CA MET A 46 -12.00 -15.12 -20.96
C MET A 46 -11.31 -15.04 -19.60
N LEU A 47 -10.01 -14.73 -19.51
CA LEU A 47 -9.39 -14.45 -18.21
C LEU A 47 -9.96 -13.19 -17.55
N PHE A 48 -10.30 -12.19 -18.37
CA PHE A 48 -10.69 -10.86 -17.90
C PHE A 48 -12.18 -10.57 -18.05
N GLU A 49 -12.86 -11.24 -18.99
CA GLU A 49 -14.28 -11.04 -19.28
C GLU A 49 -15.07 -12.34 -19.11
N LYS A 50 -16.30 -12.22 -18.63
CA LYS A 50 -17.22 -13.36 -18.54
C LYS A 50 -17.89 -13.56 -19.89
N VAL A 51 -17.70 -14.74 -20.48
CA VAL A 51 -18.24 -15.10 -21.79
C VAL A 51 -19.40 -16.08 -21.58
N PRO A 52 -20.63 -15.79 -22.06
CA PRO A 52 -21.77 -16.67 -21.88
C PRO A 52 -21.53 -18.02 -22.57
N GLY A 53 -21.80 -19.12 -21.85
CA GLY A 53 -21.64 -20.49 -22.36
C GLY A 53 -20.24 -21.09 -22.20
N LEU A 54 -19.22 -20.32 -21.78
CA LEU A 54 -17.88 -20.83 -21.49
C LEU A 54 -17.60 -20.86 -19.99
N TYR A 55 -17.56 -22.07 -19.43
CA TYR A 55 -17.17 -22.30 -18.04
C TYR A 55 -15.72 -21.84 -17.81
N GLY A 56 -15.47 -21.21 -16.65
CA GLY A 56 -14.16 -20.67 -16.32
C GLY A 56 -13.83 -19.32 -16.98
N SER A 57 -14.81 -18.60 -17.52
CA SER A 57 -14.63 -17.21 -17.97
C SER A 57 -14.77 -16.21 -16.82
N GLY A 58 -14.06 -15.09 -16.91
CA GLY A 58 -13.99 -14.04 -15.89
C GLY A 58 -13.18 -14.44 -14.65
N VAL A 59 -12.11 -15.24 -14.80
CA VAL A 59 -11.33 -15.76 -13.66
C VAL A 59 -10.79 -14.64 -12.77
N VAL A 60 -10.18 -13.61 -13.36
CA VAL A 60 -9.58 -12.49 -12.61
C VAL A 60 -10.61 -11.77 -11.73
N PRO A 61 -11.73 -11.24 -12.27
CA PRO A 61 -12.73 -10.59 -11.44
C PRO A 61 -13.43 -11.56 -10.47
N SER A 62 -13.55 -12.85 -10.80
CA SER A 62 -14.16 -13.84 -9.88
C SER A 62 -13.32 -14.17 -8.65
N ARG A 63 -12.00 -13.92 -8.71
CA ARG A 63 -11.04 -14.17 -7.63
C ARG A 63 -10.67 -12.90 -6.87
N PHE A 64 -11.49 -11.86 -6.98
CA PHE A 64 -11.23 -10.54 -6.38
C PHE A 64 -10.95 -10.60 -4.87
N GLU A 65 -11.70 -11.39 -4.10
CA GLU A 65 -11.47 -11.52 -2.66
C GLU A 65 -10.10 -12.13 -2.34
N GLU A 66 -9.64 -13.11 -3.12
CA GLU A 66 -8.31 -13.71 -2.95
C GLU A 66 -7.19 -12.69 -3.25
N PHE A 67 -7.39 -11.82 -4.25
CA PHE A 67 -6.46 -10.73 -4.52
C PHE A 67 -6.41 -9.74 -3.35
N LYS A 68 -7.57 -9.39 -2.80
CA LYS A 68 -7.68 -8.47 -1.68
C LYS A 68 -6.96 -9.02 -0.44
N GLU A 69 -7.21 -10.27 -0.10
CA GLU A 69 -6.52 -10.97 0.99
C GLU A 69 -5.01 -11.07 0.74
N GLY A 70 -4.60 -11.37 -0.49
CA GLY A 70 -3.20 -11.41 -0.88
C GLY A 70 -2.49 -10.06 -0.70
N ILE A 71 -3.14 -8.95 -1.03
CA ILE A 71 -2.59 -7.61 -0.81
C ILE A 71 -2.52 -7.29 0.69
N ALA A 72 -3.56 -7.60 1.46
CA ALA A 72 -3.55 -7.42 2.93
C ALA A 72 -2.37 -8.16 3.55
N HIS A 73 -2.20 -9.42 3.16
CA HIS A 73 -1.10 -10.26 3.61
C HIS A 73 0.25 -9.66 3.23
N LEU A 74 0.44 -9.25 1.98
CA LEU A 74 1.67 -8.61 1.52
C LEU A 74 1.99 -7.37 2.37
N MET A 75 1.02 -6.48 2.56
CA MET A 75 1.19 -5.25 3.32
C MET A 75 1.58 -5.54 4.78
N MET A 76 0.82 -6.40 5.47
CA MET A 76 1.03 -6.63 6.90
C MET A 76 2.20 -7.56 7.21
N LYS A 77 2.53 -8.50 6.33
CA LYS A 77 3.59 -9.50 6.57
C LYS A 77 4.93 -9.13 5.96
N GLN A 78 4.98 -8.27 4.95
CA GLN A 78 6.23 -7.89 4.28
C GLN A 78 6.63 -6.44 4.57
N PHE A 79 5.66 -5.51 4.63
CA PHE A 79 5.95 -4.09 4.82
C PHE A 79 5.84 -3.65 6.28
N PHE A 80 4.71 -3.95 6.93
CA PHE A 80 4.43 -3.53 8.32
C PHE A 80 4.67 -4.63 9.35
N THR A 81 5.85 -5.25 9.27
CA THR A 81 6.34 -6.15 10.31
C THR A 81 6.80 -5.34 11.53
N GLU A 82 6.80 -5.98 12.70
CA GLU A 82 7.29 -5.39 13.95
C GLU A 82 8.72 -4.82 13.77
N GLU A 83 9.63 -5.63 13.21
CA GLU A 83 11.01 -5.23 12.92
C GLU A 83 11.10 -4.02 11.97
N ASN A 84 10.26 -3.94 10.94
CA ASN A 84 10.28 -2.79 10.02
C ASN A 84 9.75 -1.52 10.69
N ILE A 85 8.75 -1.62 11.56
CA ILE A 85 8.20 -0.49 12.31
C ILE A 85 9.24 -0.01 13.32
N GLU A 86 9.85 -0.91 14.07
CA GLU A 86 10.95 -0.61 15.00
C GLU A 86 12.12 0.06 14.28
N ARG A 87 12.53 -0.48 13.11
CA ARG A 87 13.57 0.14 12.28
C ARG A 87 13.17 1.54 11.81
N PHE A 88 11.91 1.78 11.50
CA PHE A 88 11.44 3.11 11.08
C PHE A 88 11.46 4.13 12.22
N LEU A 89 11.05 3.71 13.43
CA LEU A 89 11.09 4.54 14.63
C LEU A 89 12.53 4.85 15.05
N SER A 90 13.42 3.85 14.96
CA SER A 90 14.84 4.01 15.31
C SER A 90 15.66 4.79 14.27
N GLN A 91 15.35 4.66 12.96
CA GLN A 91 16.04 5.40 11.89
C GLN A 91 15.71 6.89 11.87
N GLN A 92 14.58 7.31 12.43
CA GLN A 92 14.33 8.74 12.68
C GLN A 92 15.34 9.36 13.67
N GLY A 93 16.11 8.55 14.40
CA GLY A 93 17.17 8.97 15.31
C GLY A 93 18.50 9.35 14.65
N ASN A 94 18.63 9.30 13.32
CA ASN A 94 19.80 9.87 12.65
C ASN A 94 19.61 11.40 12.45
N ALA A 95 19.98 12.14 13.49
CA ALA A 95 20.57 13.49 13.49
C ALA A 95 19.83 14.72 12.93
N GLU A 96 18.62 14.66 12.33
CA GLU A 96 18.04 15.88 11.73
C GLU A 96 16.56 16.20 12.03
N LYS A 97 15.79 15.34 12.72
CA LYS A 97 14.38 15.64 13.04
C LYS A 97 13.99 15.22 14.45
N HIS A 98 14.38 16.04 15.42
CA HIS A 98 13.73 16.00 16.73
C HIS A 98 12.23 16.27 16.55
N ILE A 99 11.39 15.55 17.29
CA ILE A 99 9.96 15.84 17.34
C ILE A 99 9.81 17.23 17.97
N ASP A 100 9.31 18.19 17.19
CA ASP A 100 9.06 19.53 17.70
C ASP A 100 7.82 19.53 18.61
N LEU A 101 8.07 19.59 19.92
CA LEU A 101 7.03 19.65 20.94
C LEU A 101 6.62 21.09 21.29
N GLN A 102 7.25 22.10 20.70
CA GLN A 102 6.94 23.51 20.97
C GLN A 102 5.45 23.83 20.76
N PRO A 103 4.77 23.36 19.69
CA PRO A 103 3.34 23.62 19.49
C PRO A 103 2.43 23.00 20.56
N VAL A 104 2.88 21.92 21.21
CA VAL A 104 2.15 21.26 22.29
C VAL A 104 2.35 22.02 23.60
N ILE A 105 3.60 22.43 23.88
CA ILE A 105 3.97 23.19 25.09
C ILE A 105 3.27 24.56 25.11
N GLU A 106 3.17 25.23 23.97
CA GLU A 106 2.47 26.52 23.86
C GLU A 106 0.98 26.42 24.23
N LYS A 107 0.33 25.30 23.90
CA LYS A 107 -1.09 25.04 24.17
C LYS A 107 -1.35 24.47 25.57
N LEU A 108 -0.30 24.13 26.32
CA LEU A 108 -0.44 23.56 27.66
C LEU A 108 -0.94 24.62 28.65
N ASP A 109 -1.95 24.26 29.43
CA ASP A 109 -2.41 25.05 30.57
C ASP A 109 -1.58 24.68 31.82
N LEU A 110 -0.84 25.66 32.33
CA LEU A 110 0.05 25.51 33.48
C LEU A 110 -0.54 26.09 34.77
N SER A 111 -1.79 26.57 34.74
CA SER A 111 -2.50 27.08 35.92
C SER A 111 -2.49 26.07 37.08
N PRO A 112 -2.74 24.76 36.86
CA PRO A 112 -2.70 23.77 37.94
C PRO A 112 -1.33 23.65 38.62
N ALA A 113 -0.23 23.82 37.86
CA ALA A 113 1.11 23.73 38.41
C ALA A 113 1.44 24.95 39.29
N PHE A 114 0.97 26.14 38.90
CA PHE A 114 1.09 27.34 39.73
C PHE A 114 0.25 27.23 41.01
N ASP A 115 -1.00 26.78 40.89
CA ASP A 115 -1.88 26.60 42.05
C ASP A 115 -1.31 25.59 43.05
N ALA A 116 -0.73 24.49 42.56
CA ALA A 116 -0.03 23.51 43.39
C ALA A 116 1.18 24.12 44.10
N LEU A 117 1.94 24.99 43.43
CA LEU A 117 3.07 25.71 44.04
C LEU A 117 2.58 26.66 45.14
N VAL A 118 1.57 27.48 44.87
CA VAL A 118 1.00 28.42 45.86
C VAL A 118 0.46 27.66 47.08
N SER A 119 -0.26 26.56 46.85
CA SER A 119 -0.75 25.69 47.93
C SER A 119 0.40 25.11 48.76
N THR A 120 1.46 24.61 48.11
CA THR A 120 2.63 24.03 48.79
C THR A 120 3.37 25.07 49.63
N VAL A 121 3.58 26.27 49.10
CA VAL A 121 4.22 27.38 49.82
C VAL A 121 3.37 27.80 51.02
N SER A 122 2.05 27.91 50.85
CA SER A 122 1.12 28.30 51.91
C SER A 122 1.05 27.30 53.06
N GLN A 123 1.22 26.00 52.75
CA GLN A 123 1.26 24.93 53.76
C GLN A 123 2.65 24.75 54.39
N SER A 124 3.69 25.37 53.84
CA SER A 124 5.06 25.27 54.35
C SER A 124 5.34 26.25 55.49
N SER A 125 6.53 26.15 56.08
CA SER A 125 7.03 27.12 57.06
C SER A 125 7.09 28.57 56.53
N LEU A 126 7.12 28.75 55.20
CA LEU A 126 7.05 30.07 54.55
C LEU A 126 5.63 30.64 54.48
N GLY A 127 4.58 29.82 54.59
CA GLY A 127 3.20 30.26 54.50
C GLY A 127 2.75 31.18 55.64
N GLY A 128 3.28 30.94 56.85
CA GLY A 128 3.08 31.82 58.00
C GLY A 128 3.68 33.21 57.79
N MET A 129 4.85 33.29 57.15
CA MET A 129 5.48 34.56 56.76
C MET A 129 4.69 35.22 55.62
N LEU A 130 4.26 34.45 54.62
CA LEU A 130 3.47 34.93 53.49
C LEU A 130 2.15 35.58 53.92
N SER A 131 1.49 34.99 54.93
CA SER A 131 0.25 35.51 55.52
C SER A 131 0.42 36.91 56.12
N MET A 132 1.62 37.25 56.59
CA MET A 132 1.92 38.59 57.13
C MET A 132 2.10 39.65 56.03
N PHE A 133 2.35 39.23 54.78
CA PHE A 133 2.59 40.10 53.62
C PHE A 133 1.44 40.09 52.60
N GLY A 134 0.24 39.69 53.00
CA GLY A 134 -0.95 39.68 52.13
C GLY A 134 -1.38 38.30 51.63
N GLY A 135 -0.77 37.22 52.13
CA GLY A 135 -1.21 35.85 51.85
C GLY A 135 -0.94 35.41 50.41
N THR A 136 -1.77 34.49 49.90
CA THR A 136 -1.67 33.95 48.54
C THR A 136 -1.85 35.02 47.46
N ASP A 137 -2.61 36.06 47.76
CA ASP A 137 -2.91 37.16 46.83
C ASP A 137 -1.64 37.96 46.47
N ALA A 138 -0.60 37.91 47.30
CA ALA A 138 0.69 38.53 47.02
C ALA A 138 1.49 37.78 45.93
N ILE A 139 1.19 36.49 45.69
CA ILE A 139 1.87 35.65 44.69
C ILE A 139 1.12 35.67 43.36
N GLU A 140 -0.18 35.93 43.36
CA GLU A 140 -1.05 35.89 42.16
C GLU A 140 -0.52 36.69 40.95
N PRO A 141 0.09 37.89 41.09
CA PRO A 141 0.69 38.61 39.96
C PRO A 141 1.83 37.85 39.26
N LEU A 142 2.41 36.85 39.91
CA LEU A 142 3.46 36.01 39.35
C LEU A 142 2.94 34.82 38.53
N ARG A 143 1.61 34.64 38.43
CA ARG A 143 1.01 33.53 37.67
C ARG A 143 1.45 33.53 36.21
N GLU A 144 1.24 34.63 35.51
CA GLU A 144 1.63 34.79 34.10
C GLU A 144 3.15 34.59 33.87
N PRO A 145 4.06 35.31 34.58
CA PRO A 145 5.48 35.13 34.37
C PRO A 145 5.99 33.73 34.77
N PHE A 146 5.36 33.08 35.75
CA PHE A 146 5.65 31.67 36.06
C PHE A 146 5.29 30.76 34.89
N MET A 147 4.08 30.90 34.34
CA MET A 147 3.64 30.09 33.20
C MET A 147 4.54 30.30 31.98
N GLU A 148 4.89 31.54 31.64
CA GLU A 148 5.82 31.83 30.55
C GLU A 148 7.19 31.17 30.78
N LYS A 149 7.76 31.34 31.98
CA LYS A 149 9.08 30.79 32.29
C LYS A 149 9.08 29.26 32.28
N MET A 150 8.01 28.64 32.76
CA MET A 150 7.82 27.20 32.71
C MET A 150 7.68 26.69 31.28
N LYS A 151 6.94 27.38 30.40
CA LYS A 151 6.86 27.01 28.97
C LYS A 151 8.24 27.06 28.31
N THR A 152 9.02 28.11 28.55
CA THR A 152 10.41 28.18 28.07
C THR A 152 11.24 27.02 28.59
N SER A 153 11.18 26.73 29.90
CA SER A 153 11.95 25.64 30.50
C SER A 153 11.55 24.27 29.93
N LEU A 154 10.25 24.02 29.71
CA LEU A 154 9.78 22.78 29.09
C LEU A 154 10.23 22.68 27.64
N SER A 155 10.28 23.80 26.91
CA SER A 155 10.81 23.85 25.55
C SER A 155 12.28 23.45 25.52
N ASP A 156 13.10 24.03 26.39
CA ASP A 156 14.54 23.71 26.50
C ASP A 156 14.75 22.24 26.86
N ILE A 157 13.95 21.70 27.79
CA ILE A 157 14.00 20.27 28.16
C ILE A 157 13.62 19.39 26.97
N SER A 158 12.54 19.73 26.25
CA SER A 158 12.06 18.94 25.12
C SER A 158 13.05 18.86 23.95
N GLN A 159 13.94 19.85 23.85
CA GLN A 159 15.01 19.91 22.85
C GLN A 159 16.30 19.21 23.31
N SER A 160 16.36 18.73 24.56
CA SER A 160 17.53 18.03 25.07
C SER A 160 17.62 16.59 24.53
N ASP A 161 18.85 16.14 24.27
CA ASP A 161 19.12 14.75 23.83
C ASP A 161 18.61 13.73 24.86
N GLN A 162 18.70 14.03 26.15
CA GLN A 162 18.22 13.15 27.21
C GLN A 162 16.71 12.92 27.12
N PHE A 163 15.93 13.99 26.90
CA PHE A 163 14.48 13.86 26.74
C PHE A 163 14.14 13.05 25.50
N TYR A 164 14.87 13.28 24.41
CA TYR A 164 14.68 12.53 23.17
C TYR A 164 14.95 11.03 23.34
N GLU A 165 16.04 10.64 23.99
CA GLU A 165 16.35 9.22 24.25
C GLU A 165 15.29 8.56 25.12
N LEU A 166 14.77 9.26 26.14
CA LEU A 166 13.67 8.75 26.96
C LEU A 166 12.38 8.59 26.16
N LEU A 167 12.02 9.59 25.34
CA LEU A 167 10.83 9.53 24.49
C LEU A 167 10.95 8.42 23.46
N LYS A 168 12.13 8.25 22.86
CA LYS A 168 12.40 7.20 21.89
C LYS A 168 12.25 5.81 22.51
N ALA A 169 12.84 5.59 23.69
CA ALA A 169 12.70 4.33 24.42
C ALA A 169 11.24 3.99 24.74
N GLU A 170 10.41 5.01 25.01
CA GLU A 170 8.97 4.83 25.23
C GLU A 170 8.21 4.49 23.93
N LEU A 171 8.57 5.11 22.80
CA LEU A 171 7.94 4.86 21.50
C LEU A 171 8.34 3.51 20.88
N GLU A 172 9.53 3.01 21.20
CA GLU A 172 10.05 1.71 20.75
C GLU A 172 9.50 0.54 21.60
N GLN A 173 8.65 0.79 22.60
CA GLN A 173 8.03 -0.28 23.36
C GLN A 173 7.11 -1.13 22.46
N SER A 174 7.14 -2.45 22.69
CA SER A 174 6.40 -3.44 21.90
C SER A 174 4.88 -3.18 21.87
N ASN A 175 4.29 -2.73 22.97
CA ASN A 175 2.86 -2.34 23.03
C ASN A 175 2.51 -1.19 22.08
N VAL A 176 3.38 -0.18 21.95
CA VAL A 176 3.16 0.95 21.04
C VAL A 176 3.25 0.49 19.58
N ILE A 177 4.24 -0.37 19.28
CA ILE A 177 4.42 -0.94 17.95
C ILE A 177 3.22 -1.81 17.56
N ASP A 178 2.72 -2.65 18.48
CA ASP A 178 1.54 -3.48 18.28
C ASP A 178 0.28 -2.62 18.02
N ASP A 179 0.06 -1.58 18.82
CA ASP A 179 -1.06 -0.65 18.63
C ASP A 179 -0.98 0.08 17.28
N MET A 180 0.22 0.51 16.87
CA MET A 180 0.44 1.10 15.55
C MET A 180 0.14 0.10 14.44
N ARG A 181 0.56 -1.15 14.59
CA ARG A 181 0.34 -2.20 13.60
C ARG A 181 -1.15 -2.50 13.43
N VAL A 182 -1.91 -2.57 14.53
CA VAL A 182 -3.38 -2.73 14.49
C VAL A 182 -4.04 -1.57 13.76
N LYS A 183 -3.65 -0.32 14.07
CA LYS A 183 -4.19 0.86 13.37
C LYS A 183 -3.86 0.85 11.87
N ILE A 184 -2.65 0.44 11.50
CA ILE A 184 -2.25 0.32 10.10
C ILE A 184 -3.08 -0.78 9.41
N GLU A 185 -3.28 -1.92 10.07
CA GLU A 185 -4.12 -3.00 9.56
C GLU A 185 -5.54 -2.53 9.27
N ASP A 186 -6.15 -1.77 10.18
CA ASP A 186 -7.48 -1.18 9.98
C ASP A 186 -7.53 -0.25 8.77
N ILE A 187 -6.53 0.63 8.62
CA ILE A 187 -6.43 1.56 7.48
C ILE A 187 -6.28 0.78 6.17
N VAL A 188 -5.42 -0.24 6.14
CA VAL A 188 -5.20 -1.11 4.99
C VAL A 188 -6.50 -1.82 4.63
N ASN A 189 -7.17 -2.43 5.60
CA ASN A 189 -8.44 -3.12 5.39
C ASN A 189 -9.53 -2.18 4.86
N GLN A 190 -9.62 -0.95 5.38
CA GLN A 190 -10.55 0.05 4.87
C GLN A 190 -10.27 0.39 3.40
N ARG A 191 -9.00 0.64 3.02
CA ARG A 191 -8.64 0.90 1.63
C ARG A 191 -8.86 -0.30 0.71
N LEU A 192 -8.61 -1.50 1.21
CA LEU A 192 -8.89 -2.73 0.48
C LEU A 192 -10.38 -2.96 0.27
N ASN A 193 -11.24 -2.51 1.19
CA ASN A 193 -12.69 -2.55 1.05
C ASN A 193 -13.22 -1.57 -0.01
N GLU A 194 -12.47 -0.49 -0.29
CA GLU A 194 -12.79 0.46 -1.37
C GLU A 194 -12.36 -0.04 -2.76
N LEU A 195 -11.55 -1.11 -2.82
CA LEU A 195 -11.18 -1.71 -4.11
C LEU A 195 -12.40 -2.33 -4.77
N THR A 196 -12.49 -2.14 -6.08
CA THR A 196 -13.50 -2.77 -6.92
C THR A 196 -12.88 -3.87 -7.78
N PRO A 197 -13.66 -4.88 -8.20
CA PRO A 197 -13.20 -5.88 -9.15
C PRO A 197 -12.66 -5.29 -10.46
N GLN A 198 -13.20 -4.13 -10.87
CA GLN A 198 -12.76 -3.41 -12.07
C GLN A 198 -11.34 -2.87 -11.94
N LEU A 199 -11.00 -2.26 -10.79
CA LEU A 199 -9.64 -1.77 -10.54
C LEU A 199 -8.61 -2.90 -10.53
N VAL A 200 -8.92 -4.03 -9.89
CA VAL A 200 -8.03 -5.21 -9.88
C VAL A 200 -7.82 -5.74 -11.29
N LYS A 201 -8.90 -5.84 -12.08
CA LYS A 201 -8.83 -6.21 -13.50
C LYS A 201 -7.89 -5.27 -14.27
N GLU A 202 -8.02 -3.96 -14.08
CA GLU A 202 -7.16 -2.97 -14.75
C GLU A 202 -5.69 -3.12 -14.37
N ILE A 203 -5.38 -3.23 -13.07
CA ILE A 203 -4.01 -3.42 -12.57
C ILE A 203 -3.39 -4.70 -13.15
N VAL A 204 -4.08 -5.83 -13.04
CA VAL A 204 -3.57 -7.11 -13.55
C VAL A 204 -3.42 -7.05 -15.06
N GLN A 205 -4.43 -6.53 -15.76
CA GLN A 205 -4.41 -6.42 -17.21
C GLN A 205 -3.24 -5.55 -17.69
N ASP A 206 -2.97 -4.40 -17.08
CA ASP A 206 -1.85 -3.54 -17.49
C ASP A 206 -0.49 -4.20 -17.25
N MET A 207 -0.36 -4.97 -16.17
CA MET A 207 0.84 -5.73 -15.86
C MET A 207 1.10 -6.87 -16.87
N ILE A 208 0.08 -7.67 -17.21
CA ILE A 208 0.29 -8.94 -17.94
C ILE A 208 -0.10 -8.90 -19.42
N LYS A 209 -0.95 -7.96 -19.87
CA LYS A 209 -1.46 -7.92 -21.25
C LYS A 209 -0.36 -7.84 -22.31
N LYS A 210 0.75 -7.15 -22.01
CA LYS A 210 1.92 -7.08 -22.90
C LYS A 210 2.60 -8.44 -23.11
N HIS A 211 2.57 -9.30 -22.09
CA HIS A 211 3.16 -10.63 -22.11
C HIS A 211 2.20 -11.68 -22.68
N LEU A 212 0.91 -11.61 -22.34
CA LEU A 212 -0.11 -12.54 -22.84
C LEU A 212 -0.26 -12.51 -24.37
N GLY A 213 -0.05 -11.36 -25.02
CA GLY A 213 -0.11 -11.25 -26.48
C GLY A 213 0.86 -12.20 -27.22
N TRP A 214 1.97 -12.58 -26.59
CA TRP A 214 2.90 -13.57 -27.15
C TRP A 214 2.31 -14.97 -27.24
N LEU A 215 1.40 -15.32 -26.34
CA LEU A 215 0.76 -16.63 -26.31
C LEU A 215 -0.08 -16.81 -27.60
N VAL A 216 -0.68 -15.73 -28.14
CA VAL A 216 -1.42 -15.77 -29.42
C VAL A 216 -0.47 -15.99 -30.60
N VAL A 217 0.68 -15.31 -30.58
CA VAL A 217 1.73 -15.49 -31.59
C VAL A 217 2.19 -16.94 -31.65
N TRP A 218 2.52 -17.51 -30.48
CA TRP A 218 2.95 -18.90 -30.38
C TRP A 218 1.84 -19.88 -30.71
N GLY A 219 0.59 -19.61 -30.32
CA GLY A 219 -0.57 -20.41 -30.74
C GLY A 219 -0.70 -20.49 -32.26
N GLY A 220 -0.45 -19.39 -32.96
CA GLY A 220 -0.39 -19.36 -34.42
C GLY A 220 0.79 -20.14 -35.00
N ILE A 221 2.00 -19.98 -34.45
CA ILE A 221 3.20 -20.68 -34.92
C ILE A 221 3.08 -22.19 -34.71
N PHE A 222 2.73 -22.63 -33.49
CA PHE A 222 2.57 -24.06 -33.18
C PHE A 222 1.40 -24.67 -33.94
N GLY A 223 0.28 -23.95 -34.07
CA GLY A 223 -0.82 -24.36 -34.94
C GLY A 223 -0.33 -24.57 -36.38
N GLY A 224 0.42 -23.62 -36.94
CA GLY A 224 0.98 -23.75 -38.28
C GLY A 224 1.93 -24.94 -38.45
N LEU A 225 2.82 -25.17 -37.47
CA LEU A 225 3.73 -26.33 -37.48
C LEU A 225 2.97 -27.67 -37.41
N ILE A 226 1.94 -27.76 -36.57
CA ILE A 226 1.08 -28.95 -36.49
C ILE A 226 0.31 -29.15 -37.79
N GLY A 227 -0.22 -28.07 -38.38
CA GLY A 227 -0.89 -28.12 -39.68
C GLY A 227 0.04 -28.57 -40.80
N LEU A 228 1.31 -28.15 -40.77
CA LEU A 228 2.33 -28.57 -41.73
C LEU A 228 2.64 -30.07 -41.58
N ALA A 229 2.86 -30.53 -40.35
CA ALA A 229 3.08 -31.94 -40.06
C ALA A 229 1.89 -32.80 -40.48
N ALA A 230 0.66 -32.36 -40.18
CA ALA A 230 -0.56 -33.05 -40.58
C ALA A 230 -0.69 -33.14 -42.11
N ALA A 231 -0.38 -32.05 -42.82
CA ALA A 231 -0.40 -32.02 -44.29
C ALA A 231 0.64 -32.93 -44.93
N LEU A 232 1.84 -33.05 -44.34
CA LEU A 232 2.90 -33.95 -44.82
C LEU A 232 2.63 -35.44 -44.54
N VAL A 233 1.79 -35.75 -43.55
CA VAL A 233 1.39 -37.13 -43.22
C VAL A 233 0.17 -37.58 -44.02
N GLN A 234 -0.70 -36.64 -44.41
CA GLN A 234 -1.93 -36.93 -45.17
C GLN A 234 -1.78 -36.75 -46.69
N GLY A 235 -0.75 -36.04 -47.15
CA GLY A 235 -0.39 -35.87 -48.57
C GLY A 235 0.58 -36.92 -49.06
#